data_AF-A0A1H2JCE8-F1
#
_entry.id   AF-A0A1H2JCE8-F1
#
_cell.length_a   1.000
_cell.length_b   1.000
_cell.length_c   1.000
_cell.angle_alpha   90.00
_cell.angle_beta   90.00
_cell.angle_gamma   90.00
#
_symmetry.space_group_name_H-M   'P 1'
#
loop_
_entity.id
_entity.type
_entity.pdbx_description
1 polymer ?
#
loop_
_entity_poly.entity_id
_entity_poly.type
_entity_poly.pdbx_seq_one_letter_code
_entity_poly.pdbx_strand_id
1 'polypeptide(L)'
;MTSPALTATVDLGAIAHNVDVLRTASNAAVMAVVKADAYGHGAVPVAKAALAAGAAELGVAHITEARALRAAGVDAPITAWLHAPGADFEGAVTDHIGIALSSSRQLDAVVAAARATGVAASVTAKVDTGLNRSGIAAEEWDDFAEQVAKAHAEGAVTLRAVMCHLARGDEPDHPLNSEQAARLDAAAADLARLGAAPEIMHIANSPAALTRPDLARDMVRPGVAVYGRTPVPELGDFGLIPAMTLSAPVALVKKVAAGAGVSYSHTWIAPHDTVVAVIPRVMPTACRDCCRVASRSGSATASSAGSAGSAWISWSSTSGRTGPGSGRATRSNSSAPGPAAAPPPRTGPTPSARSTTRSCPRSATAWSGAT
;
A
#
# COMPACT_ATOMS: atom_id res chain seq x y z
N MET A 1 31.46 -1.78 -13.98
CA MET A 1 30.11 -2.11 -13.50
C MET A 1 29.11 -1.45 -14.44
N THR A 2 28.08 -2.18 -14.91
CA THR A 2 27.05 -1.63 -15.79
C THR A 2 26.06 -0.80 -14.97
N SER A 3 25.93 0.48 -15.29
CA SER A 3 24.94 1.34 -14.60
C SER A 3 23.52 0.88 -14.95
N PRO A 4 22.61 0.70 -13.97
CA PRO A 4 21.26 0.22 -14.23
C PRO A 4 20.44 1.23 -15.05
N ALA A 5 19.55 0.72 -15.90
CA ALA A 5 18.67 1.56 -16.73
C ALA A 5 17.57 2.31 -15.93
N LEU A 6 17.37 1.93 -14.67
CA LEU A 6 16.43 2.55 -13.73
C LEU A 6 16.89 2.27 -12.28
N THR A 7 17.10 3.33 -11.51
CA THR A 7 17.47 3.30 -10.09
C THR A 7 16.36 3.90 -9.24
N ALA A 8 15.98 3.23 -8.16
CA ALA A 8 15.18 3.81 -7.10
C ALA A 8 16.11 4.08 -5.90
N THR A 9 16.37 5.35 -5.62
CA THR A 9 17.11 5.77 -4.42
C THR A 9 16.10 6.05 -3.32
N VAL A 10 16.27 5.39 -2.17
CA VAL A 10 15.40 5.52 -0.99
C VAL A 10 16.16 6.22 0.12
N ASP A 11 15.63 7.35 0.57
CA ASP A 11 16.17 8.14 1.68
C ASP A 11 15.58 7.65 3.00
N LEU A 12 16.41 7.00 3.82
CA LEU A 12 16.01 6.49 5.14
C LEU A 12 15.94 7.60 6.20
N GLY A 13 16.65 8.73 5.99
CA GLY A 13 16.50 9.93 6.82
C GLY A 13 15.14 10.58 6.61
N ALA A 14 14.64 10.60 5.37
CA ALA A 14 13.27 11.04 5.07
C ALA A 14 12.22 10.12 5.73
N ILE A 15 12.41 8.79 5.73
CA ILE A 15 11.54 7.85 6.47
C ILE A 15 11.52 8.21 7.97
N ALA A 16 12.70 8.41 8.58
CA ALA A 16 12.82 8.72 10.01
C ALA A 16 12.14 10.06 10.36
N HIS A 17 12.39 11.11 9.58
CA HIS A 17 11.74 12.42 9.71
C HIS A 17 10.21 12.31 9.62
N ASN A 18 9.69 11.59 8.63
CA ASN A 18 8.24 11.42 8.46
C ASN A 18 7.59 10.69 9.65
N VAL A 19 8.28 9.71 10.25
CA VAL A 19 7.80 9.01 11.47
C VAL A 19 7.72 9.97 12.65
N ASP A 20 8.69 10.86 12.83
CA ASP A 20 8.66 11.87 13.89
C ASP A 20 7.55 12.92 13.69
N VAL A 21 7.36 13.39 12.45
CA VAL A 21 6.22 14.25 12.08
C VAL A 21 4.89 13.59 12.44
N LEU A 22 4.72 12.30 12.12
CA LEU A 22 3.50 11.55 12.40
C LEU A 22 3.27 11.32 13.90
N ARG A 23 4.33 11.04 14.67
CA ARG A 23 4.27 10.94 16.13
C ARG A 23 3.86 12.26 16.76
N THR A 24 4.48 13.36 16.32
CA THR A 24 4.23 14.71 16.84
C THR A 24 2.82 15.21 16.50
N ALA A 25 2.35 15.00 15.26
CA ALA A 25 1.02 15.43 14.82
C ALA A 25 -0.13 14.65 15.48
N SER A 26 0.05 13.34 15.71
CA SER A 26 -0.97 12.48 16.33
C SER A 26 -0.92 12.48 17.86
N ASN A 27 0.23 12.80 18.47
CA ASN A 27 0.51 12.65 19.91
C ASN A 27 0.21 11.23 20.43
N ALA A 28 0.46 10.21 19.60
CA ALA A 28 0.22 8.80 19.89
C ALA A 28 1.39 7.91 19.42
N ALA A 29 1.36 6.62 19.76
CA ALA A 29 2.32 5.67 19.21
C ALA A 29 2.15 5.54 17.69
N VAL A 30 3.22 5.16 16.98
CA VAL A 30 3.19 4.97 15.52
C VAL A 30 3.45 3.50 15.17
N MET A 31 2.50 2.86 14.50
CA MET A 31 2.71 1.62 13.77
C MET A 31 3.06 1.95 12.32
N ALA A 32 4.34 1.82 11.95
CA ALA A 32 4.79 2.11 10.59
C ALA A 32 4.35 0.99 9.64
N VAL A 33 3.52 1.30 8.63
CA VAL A 33 2.99 0.29 7.71
C VAL A 33 3.97 0.02 6.57
N VAL A 34 4.59 -1.17 6.60
CA VAL A 34 5.68 -1.62 5.71
C VAL A 34 5.28 -2.76 4.77
N LYS A 35 3.97 -3.02 4.61
CA LYS A 35 3.42 -3.97 3.61
C LYS A 35 3.86 -3.66 2.17
N ALA A 36 3.74 -4.66 1.31
CA ALA A 36 4.08 -4.62 -0.12
C ALA A 36 5.52 -4.13 -0.35
N ASP A 37 6.47 -4.75 0.34
CA ASP A 37 7.90 -4.39 0.35
C ASP A 37 8.15 -2.91 0.73
N ALA A 38 7.52 -2.45 1.82
CA ALA A 38 7.44 -1.05 2.20
C ALA A 38 7.00 -0.15 1.04
N TYR A 39 5.87 -0.50 0.40
CA TYR A 39 5.37 0.17 -0.80
C TYR A 39 6.45 0.28 -1.93
N GLY A 40 7.29 -0.75 -2.05
CA GLY A 40 8.40 -0.83 -3.00
C GLY A 40 9.69 -0.08 -2.62
N HIS A 41 9.84 0.37 -1.37
CA HIS A 41 11.05 1.03 -0.86
C HIS A 41 12.07 0.04 -0.24
N GLY A 42 11.69 -1.23 -0.06
CA GLY A 42 12.48 -2.25 0.62
C GLY A 42 12.07 -2.38 2.09
N ALA A 43 11.35 -3.45 2.44
CA ALA A 43 10.73 -3.60 3.76
C ALA A 43 11.73 -3.58 4.91
N VAL A 44 12.82 -4.34 4.82
CA VAL A 44 13.81 -4.49 5.90
C VAL A 44 14.50 -3.17 6.28
N PRO A 45 15.11 -2.40 5.35
CA PRO A 45 15.76 -1.13 5.71
C PRO A 45 14.77 -0.06 6.17
N VAL A 46 13.58 0.03 5.56
CA VAL A 46 12.54 0.96 6.01
C VAL A 46 12.04 0.61 7.41
N ALA A 47 11.81 -0.68 7.70
CA ALA A 47 11.41 -1.14 9.02
C ALA A 47 12.44 -0.75 10.09
N LYS A 48 13.73 -0.98 9.84
CA LYS A 48 14.81 -0.62 10.77
C LYS A 48 14.90 0.91 10.97
N ALA A 49 14.81 1.71 9.90
CA ALA A 49 14.81 3.17 9.99
C ALA A 49 13.59 3.72 10.76
N ALA A 50 12.39 3.18 10.51
CA ALA A 50 11.17 3.61 11.19
C ALA A 50 11.19 3.28 12.69
N LEU A 51 11.68 2.08 13.07
CA LEU A 51 11.85 1.69 14.47
C LEU A 51 12.91 2.57 15.17
N ALA A 52 14.04 2.85 14.51
CA ALA A 52 15.07 3.74 15.05
C ALA A 52 14.57 5.18 15.27
N ALA A 53 13.62 5.65 14.45
CA ALA A 53 12.93 6.93 14.63
C ALA A 53 11.87 6.92 15.77
N GLY A 54 11.59 5.76 16.36
CA GLY A 54 10.62 5.59 17.44
C GLY A 54 9.22 5.21 17.00
N ALA A 55 9.06 4.54 15.85
CA ALA A 55 7.86 3.74 15.62
C ALA A 55 7.79 2.61 16.66
N ALA A 56 6.62 2.40 17.27
CA ALA A 56 6.41 1.41 18.32
C ALA A 56 6.19 0.00 17.75
N GLU A 57 5.53 -0.10 16.59
CA GLU A 57 5.19 -1.37 15.94
C GLU A 57 5.33 -1.28 14.40
N LEU A 58 5.28 -2.42 13.72
CA LEU A 58 5.23 -2.52 12.27
C LEU A 58 3.93 -3.16 11.79
N GLY A 59 3.36 -2.62 10.71
CA GLY A 59 2.13 -3.14 10.10
C GLY A 59 2.37 -3.74 8.72
N VAL A 60 1.98 -5.00 8.50
CA VAL A 60 2.06 -5.68 7.20
C VAL A 60 0.70 -6.21 6.73
N ALA A 61 0.58 -6.64 5.47
CA ALA A 61 -0.65 -7.25 4.98
C ALA A 61 -0.65 -8.76 5.29
N HIS A 62 0.43 -9.46 4.96
CA HIS A 62 0.50 -10.92 4.99
C HIS A 62 1.50 -11.43 6.03
N ILE A 63 1.21 -12.58 6.62
CA ILE A 63 2.12 -13.26 7.57
C ILE A 63 3.50 -13.48 6.94
N THR A 64 3.56 -13.84 5.66
CA THR A 64 4.83 -14.02 4.92
C THR A 64 5.71 -12.77 4.90
N GLU A 65 5.14 -11.56 4.94
CA GLU A 65 5.89 -10.30 5.03
C GLU A 65 6.47 -10.11 6.44
N ALA A 66 5.69 -10.44 7.48
CA ALA A 66 6.15 -10.38 8.87
C ALA A 66 7.23 -11.44 9.17
N ARG A 67 7.07 -12.67 8.68
CA ARG A 67 8.09 -13.74 8.78
C ARG A 67 9.39 -13.35 8.06
N ALA A 68 9.30 -12.66 6.92
CA ALA A 68 10.48 -12.14 6.22
C ALA A 68 11.21 -11.04 7.01
N LEU A 69 10.47 -10.18 7.74
CA LEU A 69 11.06 -9.19 8.65
C LEU A 69 11.73 -9.86 9.87
N ARG A 70 11.06 -10.85 10.49
CA ARG A 70 11.64 -11.67 11.58
C ARG A 70 12.95 -12.34 11.15
N ALA A 71 12.95 -13.01 10.00
CA ALA A 71 14.15 -13.63 9.42
C ALA A 71 15.29 -12.63 9.10
N ALA A 72 14.98 -11.32 8.99
CA ALA A 72 15.95 -10.25 8.79
C ALA A 72 16.42 -9.59 10.11
N GLY A 73 16.10 -10.18 11.27
CA GLY A 73 16.46 -9.67 12.60
C GLY A 73 15.69 -8.40 12.96
N VAL A 74 14.36 -8.43 12.81
CA VAL A 74 13.46 -7.39 13.30
C VAL A 74 12.62 -7.99 14.43
N ASP A 75 12.90 -7.59 15.66
CA ASP A 75 12.31 -8.17 16.88
C ASP A 75 11.14 -7.35 17.46
N ALA A 76 10.98 -6.10 17.03
CA ALA A 76 9.86 -5.24 17.43
C ALA A 76 8.48 -5.87 17.09
N PRO A 77 7.36 -5.44 17.72
CA PRO A 77 6.04 -5.98 17.41
C PRO A 77 5.69 -5.80 15.93
N ILE A 78 5.16 -6.86 15.29
CA ILE A 78 4.71 -6.84 13.89
C ILE A 78 3.30 -7.43 13.84
N THR A 79 2.36 -6.69 13.24
CA THR A 79 0.97 -7.15 13.09
C THR A 79 0.61 -7.32 11.60
N ALA A 80 0.01 -8.47 11.26
CA ALA A 80 -0.51 -8.81 9.94
C ALA A 80 -2.05 -8.90 9.98
N TRP A 81 -2.76 -8.49 8.91
CA TRP A 81 -4.23 -8.32 8.95
C TRP A 81 -5.01 -8.65 7.66
N LEU A 82 -4.37 -9.31 6.70
CA LEU A 82 -4.97 -9.71 5.42
C LEU A 82 -4.63 -11.18 5.09
N HIS A 83 -5.22 -12.08 5.89
CA HIS A 83 -5.01 -13.51 5.81
C HIS A 83 -5.84 -14.13 4.67
N ALA A 84 -5.16 -14.76 3.72
CA ALA A 84 -5.79 -15.60 2.70
C ALA A 84 -6.19 -16.96 3.29
N PRO A 85 -7.09 -17.73 2.65
CA PRO A 85 -7.28 -19.14 2.99
C PRO A 85 -5.95 -19.90 2.94
N GLY A 86 -5.68 -20.74 3.94
CA GLY A 86 -4.40 -21.47 4.06
C GLY A 86 -3.22 -20.61 4.51
N ALA A 87 -3.46 -19.45 5.15
CA ALA A 87 -2.40 -18.68 5.79
C ALA A 87 -1.74 -19.47 6.95
N ASP A 88 -0.42 -19.34 7.05
CA ASP A 88 0.43 -20.02 8.02
C ASP A 88 0.31 -19.42 9.43
N PHE A 89 -0.76 -19.77 10.14
CA PHE A 89 -0.98 -19.29 11.51
C PHE A 89 -0.04 -19.93 12.54
N GLU A 90 0.37 -21.18 12.37
CA GLU A 90 1.36 -21.83 13.24
C GLU A 90 2.72 -21.13 13.17
N GLY A 91 3.18 -20.78 11.96
CA GLY A 91 4.37 -19.97 11.75
C GLY A 91 4.23 -18.54 12.30
N ALA A 92 3.04 -17.93 12.23
CA ALA A 92 2.80 -16.62 12.83
C ALA A 92 2.89 -16.65 14.36
N VAL A 93 2.30 -17.66 15.00
CA VAL A 93 2.36 -17.82 16.47
C VAL A 93 3.78 -18.14 16.93
N THR A 94 4.47 -19.05 16.23
CA THR A 94 5.87 -19.42 16.52
C THR A 94 6.82 -18.23 16.40
N ASP A 95 6.65 -17.38 15.39
CA ASP A 95 7.50 -16.19 15.16
C ASP A 95 7.01 -14.96 15.97
N HIS A 96 6.07 -15.12 16.91
CA HIS A 96 5.47 -14.04 17.72
C HIS A 96 4.99 -12.84 16.87
N ILE A 97 4.18 -13.12 15.85
CA ILE A 97 3.55 -12.14 14.96
C ILE A 97 2.11 -11.90 15.44
N GLY A 98 1.70 -10.63 15.54
CA GLY A 98 0.33 -10.22 15.85
C GLY A 98 -0.62 -10.52 14.69
N ILE A 99 -1.78 -11.11 14.98
CA ILE A 99 -2.73 -11.61 13.97
C ILE A 99 -4.05 -10.85 14.09
N ALA A 100 -4.40 -10.02 13.10
CA ALA A 100 -5.66 -9.28 13.11
C ALA A 100 -6.80 -10.05 12.43
N LEU A 101 -7.71 -10.53 13.27
CA LEU A 101 -8.83 -11.40 12.92
C LEU A 101 -9.96 -10.62 12.25
N SER A 102 -10.36 -11.08 11.08
CA SER A 102 -11.46 -10.53 10.28
C SER A 102 -12.61 -11.54 10.05
N SER A 103 -12.65 -12.66 10.79
CA SER A 103 -13.81 -13.58 10.92
C SER A 103 -13.58 -14.62 12.02
N SER A 104 -14.65 -15.23 12.55
CA SER A 104 -14.57 -16.38 13.47
C SER A 104 -13.75 -17.55 12.92
N ARG A 105 -13.83 -17.82 11.62
CA ARG A 105 -13.01 -18.88 10.98
C ARG A 105 -11.50 -18.62 11.13
N GLN A 106 -11.08 -17.35 11.16
CA GLN A 106 -9.68 -17.01 11.43
C GLN A 106 -9.33 -17.20 12.91
N LEU A 107 -10.26 -16.88 13.82
CA LEU A 107 -10.09 -17.15 15.25
C LEU A 107 -9.91 -18.65 15.52
N ASP A 108 -10.78 -19.50 14.97
CA ASP A 108 -10.70 -20.97 15.11
C ASP A 108 -9.33 -21.51 14.66
N ALA A 109 -8.85 -21.04 13.49
CA ALA A 109 -7.56 -21.44 12.94
C ALA A 109 -6.38 -20.97 13.81
N VAL A 110 -6.47 -19.77 14.40
CA VAL A 110 -5.45 -19.22 15.31
C VAL A 110 -5.45 -19.93 16.66
N VAL A 111 -6.63 -20.26 17.22
CA VAL A 111 -6.76 -21.06 18.43
C VAL A 111 -6.21 -22.47 18.22
N ALA A 112 -6.46 -23.09 17.06
CA ALA A 112 -5.84 -24.36 16.70
C ALA A 112 -4.30 -24.25 16.62
N ALA A 113 -3.78 -23.22 15.97
CA ALA A 113 -2.33 -22.97 15.87
C ALA A 113 -1.68 -22.71 17.24
N ALA A 114 -2.32 -21.94 18.12
CA ALA A 114 -1.85 -21.69 19.49
C ALA A 114 -1.79 -22.98 20.31
N ARG A 115 -2.82 -23.84 20.21
CA ARG A 115 -2.85 -25.15 20.88
C ARG A 115 -1.82 -26.13 20.31
N ALA A 116 -1.55 -26.09 19.00
CA ALA A 116 -0.55 -26.94 18.35
C ALA A 116 0.89 -26.54 18.70
N THR A 117 1.16 -25.24 18.82
CA THR A 117 2.48 -24.69 19.17
C THR A 117 2.74 -24.62 20.68
N GLY A 118 1.69 -24.63 21.50
CA GLY A 118 1.78 -24.42 22.95
C GLY A 118 2.03 -22.96 23.35
N VAL A 119 1.87 -22.01 22.43
CA VAL A 119 2.14 -20.58 22.62
C VAL A 119 0.85 -19.78 22.40
N ALA A 120 0.53 -18.88 23.34
CA ALA A 120 -0.64 -18.00 23.21
C ALA A 120 -0.49 -17.05 22.02
N ALA A 121 -1.50 -16.97 21.15
CA ALA A 121 -1.46 -16.10 19.98
C ALA A 121 -1.82 -14.66 20.35
N SER A 122 -0.98 -13.69 19.98
CA SER A 122 -1.31 -12.27 20.09
C SER A 122 -2.28 -11.88 18.96
N VAL A 123 -3.52 -11.53 19.32
CA VAL A 123 -4.59 -11.25 18.35
C VAL A 123 -5.08 -9.81 18.40
N THR A 124 -5.57 -9.33 17.26
CA THR A 124 -6.25 -8.04 17.12
C THR A 124 -7.66 -8.26 16.60
N ALA A 125 -8.69 -7.80 17.32
CA ALA A 125 -10.06 -7.82 16.82
C ALA A 125 -10.25 -6.68 15.80
N LYS A 126 -10.49 -7.02 14.53
CA LYS A 126 -10.67 -6.03 13.46
C LYS A 126 -12.15 -5.94 13.08
N VAL A 127 -12.80 -4.88 13.52
CA VAL A 127 -14.23 -4.60 13.32
C VAL A 127 -14.43 -3.88 11.98
N ASP A 128 -15.42 -4.30 11.18
CA ASP A 128 -15.84 -3.50 10.03
C ASP A 128 -16.92 -2.48 10.46
N THR A 129 -16.49 -1.24 10.65
CA THR A 129 -17.36 -0.15 11.10
C THR A 129 -18.03 0.63 9.96
N GLY A 130 -17.83 0.19 8.71
CA GLY A 130 -18.40 0.83 7.51
C GLY A 130 -17.48 0.90 6.29
N LEU A 131 -16.32 0.23 6.29
CA LEU A 131 -15.46 0.11 5.11
C LEU A 131 -15.94 -1.03 4.17
N ASN A 132 -16.69 -1.99 4.71
CA ASN A 132 -17.32 -3.11 4.01
C ASN A 132 -16.33 -3.86 3.10
N ARG A 133 -15.20 -4.27 3.69
CA ARG A 133 -14.10 -4.93 2.96
C ARG A 133 -13.40 -6.01 3.75
N SER A 134 -13.15 -5.79 5.03
CA SER A 134 -12.37 -6.72 5.85
C SER A 134 -12.46 -6.32 7.31
N GLY A 135 -13.06 -7.20 8.10
CA GLY A 135 -13.31 -7.07 9.52
C GLY A 135 -14.56 -7.88 9.85
N ILE A 136 -14.85 -8.03 11.14
CA ILE A 136 -16.09 -8.64 11.62
C ILE A 136 -17.26 -7.74 11.24
N ALA A 137 -18.27 -8.29 10.57
CA ALA A 137 -19.50 -7.56 10.26
C ALA A 137 -20.31 -7.30 11.53
N ALA A 138 -21.17 -6.27 11.52
CA ALA A 138 -21.97 -5.92 12.70
C ALA A 138 -22.91 -7.07 13.13
N GLU A 139 -23.39 -7.84 12.15
CA GLU A 139 -24.26 -9.00 12.34
C GLU A 139 -23.53 -10.24 12.89
N GLU A 140 -22.20 -10.28 12.79
CA GLU A 140 -21.33 -11.35 13.30
C GLU A 140 -20.63 -10.97 14.62
N TRP A 141 -20.84 -9.73 15.11
CA TRP A 141 -20.03 -9.15 16.17
C TRP A 141 -20.19 -9.83 17.53
N ASP A 142 -21.42 -10.03 18.00
CA ASP A 142 -21.69 -10.58 19.33
C ASP A 142 -21.12 -12.00 19.47
N ASP A 143 -21.43 -12.88 18.50
CA ASP A 143 -20.88 -14.24 18.41
C ASP A 143 -19.34 -14.24 18.40
N PHE A 144 -18.71 -13.34 17.62
CA PHE A 144 -17.26 -13.25 17.55
C PHE A 144 -16.64 -12.75 18.87
N ALA A 145 -17.26 -11.76 19.52
CA ALA A 145 -16.78 -11.20 20.78
C ALA A 145 -16.81 -12.24 21.91
N GLU A 146 -17.88 -13.04 22.00
CA GLU A 146 -17.97 -14.16 22.94
C GLU A 146 -16.89 -15.24 22.66
N GLN A 147 -16.65 -15.57 21.38
CA GLN A 147 -15.62 -16.54 21.00
C GLN A 147 -14.20 -16.04 21.35
N VAL A 148 -13.90 -14.76 21.10
CA VAL A 148 -12.61 -14.14 21.49
C VAL A 148 -12.46 -14.16 23.01
N ALA A 149 -13.49 -13.76 23.76
CA ALA A 149 -13.44 -13.74 25.21
C ALA A 149 -13.21 -15.14 25.81
N LYS A 150 -13.89 -16.16 25.27
CA LYS A 150 -13.66 -17.56 25.65
C LYS A 150 -12.23 -18.01 25.33
N ALA A 151 -11.74 -17.78 24.11
CA ALA A 151 -10.38 -18.15 23.72
C ALA A 151 -9.31 -17.42 24.55
N HIS A 152 -9.61 -16.21 25.02
CA HIS A 152 -8.75 -15.44 25.91
C HIS A 152 -8.73 -16.01 27.33
N ALA A 153 -9.90 -16.33 27.90
CA ALA A 153 -10.02 -16.96 29.22
C ALA A 153 -9.39 -18.37 29.26
N GLU A 154 -9.39 -19.10 28.14
CA GLU A 154 -8.67 -20.37 27.96
C GLU A 154 -7.13 -20.20 27.84
N GLY A 155 -6.61 -18.97 27.73
CA GLY A 155 -5.19 -18.68 27.52
C GLY A 155 -4.66 -19.01 26.12
N ALA A 156 -5.54 -19.34 25.17
CA ALA A 156 -5.16 -19.65 23.79
C ALA A 156 -4.81 -18.39 22.97
N VAL A 157 -5.43 -17.25 23.29
CA VAL A 157 -5.15 -15.95 22.66
C VAL A 157 -4.99 -14.84 23.69
N THR A 158 -4.15 -13.85 23.38
CA THR A 158 -4.07 -12.57 24.10
C THR A 158 -4.66 -11.49 23.22
N LEU A 159 -5.74 -10.83 23.66
CA LEU A 159 -6.35 -9.75 22.89
C LEU A 159 -5.53 -8.46 23.03
N ARG A 160 -4.50 -8.36 22.21
CA ARG A 160 -3.57 -7.23 22.17
C ARG A 160 -4.28 -5.94 21.74
N ALA A 161 -5.13 -5.98 20.72
CA ALA A 161 -5.70 -4.76 20.16
C ALA A 161 -7.13 -4.90 19.63
N VAL A 162 -7.80 -3.75 19.48
CA VAL A 162 -9.03 -3.61 18.69
C VAL A 162 -8.85 -2.53 17.62
N MET A 163 -9.36 -2.77 16.42
CA MET A 163 -9.14 -1.89 15.28
C MET A 163 -10.32 -1.83 14.31
N CYS A 164 -10.41 -0.72 13.58
CA CYS A 164 -11.12 -0.67 12.31
C CYS A 164 -10.25 0.06 11.26
N HIS A 165 -10.83 0.48 10.14
CA HIS A 165 -10.15 1.31 9.15
C HIS A 165 -11.12 2.32 8.55
N LEU A 166 -10.75 3.60 8.60
CA LEU A 166 -11.57 4.70 8.11
C LEU A 166 -11.80 4.58 6.59
N ALA A 167 -13.06 4.75 6.17
CA ALA A 167 -13.47 4.79 4.77
C ALA A 167 -13.28 6.17 4.14
N ARG A 168 -13.31 7.24 4.96
CA ARG A 168 -13.24 8.65 4.57
C ARG A 168 -12.13 9.40 5.32
N GLY A 169 -11.06 8.70 5.70
CA GLY A 169 -9.99 9.29 6.52
C GLY A 169 -9.29 10.48 5.85
N ASP A 170 -9.29 10.54 4.52
CA ASP A 170 -8.80 11.63 3.66
C ASP A 170 -9.77 12.82 3.51
N GLU A 171 -10.97 12.73 4.09
CA GLU A 171 -11.96 13.81 4.20
C GLU A 171 -12.17 14.11 5.70
N PRO A 172 -11.36 14.96 6.36
CA PRO A 172 -11.27 15.03 7.82
C PRO A 172 -12.62 15.33 8.52
N ASP A 173 -13.42 16.20 7.91
CA ASP A 173 -14.73 16.64 8.44
C ASP A 173 -15.89 15.67 8.12
N HIS A 174 -15.64 14.59 7.36
CA HIS A 174 -16.71 13.68 6.97
C HIS A 174 -17.27 12.92 8.20
N PRO A 175 -18.58 13.01 8.51
CA PRO A 175 -19.15 12.54 9.78
C PRO A 175 -18.95 11.03 10.04
N LEU A 176 -18.94 10.23 8.97
CA LEU A 176 -18.63 8.80 9.01
C LEU A 176 -17.32 8.48 9.77
N ASN A 177 -16.31 9.36 9.77
CA ASN A 177 -15.07 9.11 10.52
C ASN A 177 -15.33 9.03 12.04
N SER A 178 -16.20 9.90 12.56
CA SER A 178 -16.59 9.89 13.97
C SER A 178 -17.59 8.77 14.29
N GLU A 179 -18.48 8.43 13.35
CA GLU A 179 -19.35 7.24 13.49
C GLU A 179 -18.53 5.93 13.55
N GLN A 180 -17.52 5.79 12.68
CA GLN A 180 -16.64 4.62 12.64
C GLN A 180 -15.80 4.50 13.91
N ALA A 181 -15.46 5.63 14.55
CA ALA A 181 -14.79 5.67 15.85
C ALA A 181 -15.73 5.21 16.97
N ALA A 182 -16.93 5.78 17.07
CA ALA A 182 -17.92 5.40 18.08
C ALA A 182 -18.31 3.91 18.03
N ARG A 183 -18.44 3.34 16.81
CA ARG A 183 -18.65 1.89 16.62
C ARG A 183 -17.47 1.05 17.12
N LEU A 184 -16.23 1.54 16.98
CA LEU A 184 -15.04 0.85 17.50
C LEU A 184 -14.94 0.97 19.03
N ASP A 185 -15.29 2.12 19.60
CA ASP A 185 -15.30 2.35 21.04
C ASP A 185 -16.34 1.43 21.73
N ALA A 186 -17.52 1.25 21.11
CA ALA A 186 -18.54 0.30 21.58
C ALA A 186 -18.04 -1.16 21.55
N ALA A 187 -17.44 -1.59 20.43
CA ALA A 187 -16.85 -2.93 20.31
C ALA A 187 -15.75 -3.20 21.36
N ALA A 188 -14.94 -2.20 21.70
CA ALA A 188 -13.94 -2.32 22.77
C ALA A 188 -14.60 -2.51 24.15
N ALA A 189 -15.70 -1.79 24.42
CA ALA A 189 -16.46 -1.92 25.66
C ALA A 189 -17.14 -3.29 25.80
N ASP A 190 -17.63 -3.89 24.70
CA ASP A 190 -18.18 -5.25 24.71
C ASP A 190 -17.12 -6.30 25.03
N LEU A 191 -15.96 -6.23 24.38
CA LEU A 191 -14.83 -7.13 24.66
C LEU A 191 -14.36 -7.01 26.12
N ALA A 192 -14.28 -5.78 26.66
CA ALA A 192 -13.96 -5.55 28.07
C ALA A 192 -15.03 -6.11 29.03
N ARG A 193 -16.32 -5.93 28.71
CA ARG A 193 -17.47 -6.48 29.46
C ARG A 193 -17.45 -8.01 29.50
N LEU A 194 -16.98 -8.65 28.43
CA LEU A 194 -16.83 -10.11 28.34
C LEU A 194 -15.53 -10.65 28.98
N GLY A 195 -14.69 -9.78 29.56
CA GLY A 195 -13.46 -10.17 30.26
C GLY A 195 -12.21 -10.26 29.37
N ALA A 196 -12.26 -9.74 28.15
CA ALA A 196 -11.12 -9.65 27.23
C ALA A 196 -10.89 -8.20 26.79
N ALA A 197 -10.56 -7.31 27.74
CA ALA A 197 -10.29 -5.92 27.42
C ALA A 197 -9.06 -5.79 26.50
N PRO A 198 -9.15 -5.10 25.34
CA PRO A 198 -8.00 -4.89 24.46
C PRO A 198 -7.00 -3.93 25.10
N GLU A 199 -5.70 -4.22 25.00
CA GLU A 199 -4.63 -3.37 25.58
C GLU A 199 -4.47 -2.03 24.85
N ILE A 200 -4.73 -2.01 23.54
CA ILE A 200 -4.63 -0.83 22.67
C ILE A 200 -5.77 -0.77 21.66
N MET A 201 -6.19 0.45 21.34
CA MET A 201 -7.09 0.76 20.24
C MET A 201 -6.39 1.56 19.16
N HIS A 202 -6.59 1.18 17.90
CA HIS A 202 -6.08 1.96 16.79
C HIS A 202 -7.05 2.03 15.59
N ILE A 203 -7.32 3.26 15.14
CA ILE A 203 -8.23 3.56 14.02
C ILE A 203 -7.55 4.34 12.89
N ALA A 204 -6.88 5.44 13.21
CA ALA A 204 -6.33 6.38 12.23
C ALA A 204 -5.33 5.75 11.25
N ASN A 205 -5.55 6.04 9.96
CA ASN A 205 -4.59 5.84 8.87
C ASN A 205 -3.84 7.17 8.58
N SER A 206 -2.96 7.20 7.58
CA SER A 206 -2.11 8.37 7.29
C SER A 206 -2.78 9.75 7.30
N PRO A 207 -3.94 10.00 6.65
CA PRO A 207 -4.58 11.31 6.72
C PRO A 207 -5.10 11.62 8.12
N ALA A 208 -5.88 10.73 8.74
CA ALA A 208 -6.42 10.95 10.08
C ALA A 208 -5.33 11.13 11.16
N ALA A 209 -4.16 10.49 11.00
CA ALA A 209 -3.01 10.68 11.88
C ALA A 209 -2.41 12.10 11.83
N LEU A 210 -2.70 12.87 10.77
CA LEU A 210 -2.22 14.25 10.57
C LEU A 210 -3.34 15.30 10.79
N THR A 211 -4.61 14.92 10.63
CA THR A 211 -5.75 15.86 10.61
C THR A 211 -6.77 15.64 11.73
N ARG A 212 -6.75 14.47 12.40
CA ARG A 212 -7.74 14.05 13.41
C ARG A 212 -7.05 13.45 14.63
N PRO A 213 -6.33 14.26 15.45
CA PRO A 213 -5.70 13.79 16.68
C PRO A 213 -6.71 13.23 17.69
N ASP A 214 -7.98 13.66 17.64
CA ASP A 214 -9.10 13.08 18.39
C ASP A 214 -9.40 11.61 18.03
N LEU A 215 -8.92 11.15 16.87
CA LEU A 215 -8.99 9.77 16.39
C LEU A 215 -7.65 9.01 16.51
N ALA A 216 -6.63 9.58 17.14
CA ALA A 216 -5.34 8.91 17.30
C ALA A 216 -5.44 7.64 18.17
N ARG A 217 -6.27 7.70 19.23
CA ARG A 217 -6.37 6.66 20.28
C ARG A 217 -4.96 6.33 20.81
N ASP A 218 -4.64 5.07 21.08
CA ASP A 218 -3.33 4.68 21.62
C ASP A 218 -2.24 4.66 20.54
N MET A 219 -2.62 4.38 19.28
CA MET A 219 -1.67 4.23 18.18
C MET A 219 -2.28 4.56 16.81
N VAL A 220 -1.49 5.25 15.97
CA VAL A 220 -1.82 5.51 14.56
C VAL A 220 -1.14 4.51 13.62
N ARG A 221 -1.77 4.20 12.48
CA ARG A 221 -1.25 3.26 11.45
C ARG A 221 -0.95 3.96 10.10
N PRO A 222 0.02 4.89 10.04
CA PRO A 222 0.38 5.55 8.79
C PRO A 222 1.14 4.61 7.85
N GLY A 223 0.74 4.64 6.58
CA GLY A 223 1.48 4.04 5.47
C GLY A 223 2.03 5.12 4.56
N VAL A 224 1.20 5.64 3.65
CA VAL A 224 1.61 6.58 2.59
C VAL A 224 2.38 7.81 3.09
N ALA A 225 2.04 8.33 4.27
CA ALA A 225 2.75 9.46 4.89
C ALA A 225 4.18 9.12 5.38
N VAL A 226 4.46 7.88 5.81
CA VAL A 226 5.82 7.45 6.21
C VAL A 226 6.81 7.60 5.04
N TYR A 227 6.33 7.41 3.81
CA TYR A 227 7.09 7.55 2.58
C TYR A 227 7.10 8.98 2.01
N GLY A 228 6.63 9.95 2.79
CA GLY A 228 6.66 11.37 2.44
C GLY A 228 5.59 11.82 1.46
N ARG A 229 4.54 11.01 1.27
CA ARG A 229 3.45 11.35 0.36
C ARG A 229 2.24 11.86 1.15
N THR A 230 1.99 13.15 1.00
CA THR A 230 0.84 13.89 1.49
C THR A 230 -0.48 13.15 1.16
N PRO A 231 -1.29 12.79 2.16
CA PRO A 231 -2.53 12.07 1.94
C PRO A 231 -3.73 12.98 1.62
N VAL A 232 -3.69 14.27 2.02
CA VAL A 232 -4.71 15.30 1.72
C VAL A 232 -4.01 16.55 1.17
N PRO A 233 -3.63 16.59 -0.13
CA PRO A 233 -2.84 17.68 -0.72
C PRO A 233 -3.44 19.08 -0.59
N GLU A 234 -4.76 19.16 -0.45
CA GLU A 234 -5.54 20.39 -0.31
C GLU A 234 -5.25 21.14 1.01
N LEU A 235 -4.68 20.44 2.01
CA LEU A 235 -4.36 20.98 3.33
C LEU A 235 -2.86 21.29 3.53
N GLY A 236 -2.05 21.18 2.47
CA GLY A 236 -0.59 21.38 2.52
C GLY A 236 0.20 20.07 2.61
N ASP A 237 1.52 20.17 2.71
CA ASP A 237 2.44 19.01 2.68
C ASP A 237 2.66 18.33 4.04
N PHE A 238 2.23 18.96 5.14
CA PHE A 238 2.46 18.55 6.53
C PHE A 238 3.95 18.41 6.92
N GLY A 239 4.87 19.06 6.18
CA GLY A 239 6.31 18.92 6.39
C GLY A 239 6.86 17.53 6.03
N LEU A 240 6.12 16.73 5.26
CA LEU A 240 6.54 15.39 4.83
C LEU A 240 7.58 15.46 3.71
N ILE A 241 8.61 14.62 3.80
CA ILE A 241 9.73 14.55 2.84
C ILE A 241 9.61 13.28 1.98
N PRO A 242 9.39 13.38 0.65
CA PRO A 242 9.30 12.23 -0.25
C PRO A 242 10.53 11.32 -0.18
N ALA A 243 10.32 10.06 0.25
CA ALA A 243 11.42 9.16 0.59
C ALA A 243 12.00 8.37 -0.62
N MET A 244 11.49 8.52 -1.84
CA MET A 244 12.00 7.84 -3.03
C MET A 244 12.23 8.80 -4.19
N THR A 245 13.45 8.76 -4.75
CA THR A 245 13.78 9.35 -6.05
C THR A 245 13.98 8.24 -7.08
N LEU A 246 13.23 8.31 -8.19
CA LEU A 246 13.38 7.39 -9.32
C LEU A 246 14.19 8.06 -10.45
N SER A 247 15.34 7.50 -10.80
CA SER A 247 16.26 8.07 -11.78
C SER A 247 16.58 7.08 -12.91
N ALA A 248 16.78 7.59 -14.13
CA ALA A 248 17.17 6.80 -15.29
C ALA A 248 18.07 7.64 -16.22
N PRO A 249 19.07 7.05 -16.89
CA PRO A 249 19.82 7.73 -17.93
C PRO A 249 18.91 7.99 -19.15
N VAL A 250 19.14 9.09 -19.85
CA VAL A 250 18.51 9.33 -21.16
C VAL A 250 19.18 8.43 -22.19
N ALA A 251 18.41 7.55 -22.83
CA ALA A 251 18.94 6.59 -23.81
C ALA A 251 19.12 7.19 -25.21
N LEU A 252 18.29 8.16 -25.57
CA LEU A 252 18.36 8.87 -26.85
C LEU A 252 17.72 10.26 -26.71
N VAL A 253 18.33 11.26 -27.33
CA VAL A 253 17.72 12.58 -27.57
C VAL A 253 17.60 12.75 -29.08
N LYS A 254 16.43 13.17 -29.58
CA LYS A 254 16.24 13.44 -31.02
C LYS A 254 15.34 14.65 -31.27
N LYS A 255 15.59 15.35 -32.38
CA LYS A 255 14.69 16.36 -32.93
C LYS A 255 13.45 15.68 -33.55
N VAL A 256 12.30 16.34 -33.44
CA VAL A 256 11.02 15.92 -34.02
C VAL A 256 10.38 17.17 -34.63
N ALA A 257 10.10 17.14 -35.93
CA ALA A 257 9.50 18.28 -36.63
C ALA A 257 8.01 18.46 -36.28
N ALA A 258 7.49 19.67 -36.46
CA ALA A 258 6.08 19.97 -36.35
C ALA A 258 5.22 19.00 -37.19
N GLY A 259 4.11 18.51 -36.63
CA GLY A 259 3.23 17.54 -37.28
C GLY A 259 3.70 16.08 -37.25
N ALA A 260 4.90 15.78 -36.76
CA ALA A 260 5.37 14.40 -36.63
C ALA A 260 4.83 13.71 -35.35
N GLY A 261 4.37 12.47 -35.49
CA GLY A 261 3.88 11.65 -34.39
C GLY A 261 4.99 10.94 -33.60
N VAL A 262 4.72 10.63 -32.32
CA VAL A 262 5.65 9.89 -31.45
C VAL A 262 5.00 8.65 -30.84
N SER A 263 5.77 7.56 -30.79
CA SER A 263 5.38 6.24 -30.28
C SER A 263 4.19 5.59 -31.00
N TYR A 264 3.72 4.45 -30.48
CA TYR A 264 2.62 3.69 -31.10
C TYR A 264 1.34 4.51 -31.21
N SER A 265 0.64 4.34 -32.34
CA SER A 265 -0.61 5.02 -32.68
C SER A 265 -0.55 6.56 -32.72
N HIS A 266 0.64 7.18 -32.64
CA HIS A 266 0.86 8.63 -32.69
C HIS A 266 -0.14 9.44 -31.84
N THR A 267 -0.47 8.97 -30.63
CA THR A 267 -1.42 9.66 -29.74
C THR A 267 -0.92 11.01 -29.23
N TRP A 268 0.34 11.32 -29.50
CA TRP A 268 0.91 12.66 -29.42
C TRP A 268 1.57 13.00 -30.75
N ILE A 269 1.36 14.23 -31.20
CA ILE A 269 1.92 14.82 -32.41
C ILE A 269 2.61 16.12 -31.99
N ALA A 270 3.81 16.37 -32.50
CA ALA A 270 4.57 17.57 -32.17
C ALA A 270 3.86 18.83 -32.67
N PRO A 271 3.50 19.79 -31.79
CA PRO A 271 2.81 21.02 -32.20
C PRO A 271 3.75 22.03 -32.89
N HIS A 272 5.05 21.87 -32.71
CA HIS A 272 6.13 22.66 -33.31
C HIS A 272 7.41 21.82 -33.33
N ASP A 273 8.44 22.27 -34.05
CA ASP A 273 9.78 21.65 -34.05
C ASP A 273 10.34 21.59 -32.62
N THR A 274 10.63 20.39 -32.14
CA THR A 274 10.94 20.14 -30.72
C THR A 274 11.95 19.00 -30.54
N VAL A 275 12.30 18.72 -29.28
CA VAL A 275 13.26 17.69 -28.89
C VAL A 275 12.61 16.71 -27.92
N VAL A 276 12.76 15.42 -28.21
CA VAL A 276 12.17 14.31 -27.44
C VAL A 276 13.30 13.47 -26.82
N ALA A 277 13.11 13.09 -25.56
CA ALA A 277 14.01 12.20 -24.83
C ALA A 277 13.37 10.80 -24.70
N VAL A 278 14.18 9.77 -24.89
CA VAL A 278 13.79 8.36 -24.68
C VAL A 278 14.38 7.89 -23.37
N ILE A 279 13.51 7.43 -22.46
CA ILE A 279 13.89 6.88 -21.16
C ILE A 279 13.78 5.34 -21.24
N PRO A 280 14.84 4.57 -20.91
CA PRO A 280 14.90 3.12 -21.12
C PRO A 280 14.15 2.31 -20.05
N ARG A 281 12.86 2.61 -19.86
CA ARG A 281 11.98 1.87 -18.94
C ARG A 281 11.10 0.88 -19.71
N VAL A 282 11.34 -0.41 -19.52
CA VAL A 282 10.45 -1.48 -19.99
C VAL A 282 9.29 -1.65 -19.00
N MET A 283 8.06 -1.57 -19.51
CA MET A 283 6.84 -1.77 -18.71
C MET A 283 6.61 -3.26 -18.42
N PRO A 284 6.40 -3.68 -17.15
CA PRO A 284 5.88 -5.01 -16.84
C PRO A 284 4.47 -5.20 -17.43
N THR A 285 4.22 -6.37 -18.03
CA THR A 285 2.97 -6.71 -18.73
C THR A 285 1.71 -6.54 -17.88
N ALA A 286 1.83 -6.64 -16.56
CA ALA A 286 0.72 -6.53 -15.60
C ALA A 286 0.21 -5.10 -15.35
N CYS A 287 0.79 -4.05 -15.96
CA CYS A 287 0.53 -2.64 -15.61
C CYS A 287 0.04 -1.75 -16.78
N ARG A 288 -0.72 -2.33 -17.73
CA ARG A 288 -1.14 -1.63 -18.96
C ARG A 288 -2.02 -0.39 -18.73
N ASP A 289 -2.98 -0.46 -17.80
CA ASP A 289 -4.00 0.59 -17.67
C ASP A 289 -3.55 1.78 -16.82
N CYS A 290 -2.88 1.54 -15.68
CA CYS A 290 -2.34 2.63 -14.84
C CYS A 290 -1.28 3.48 -15.58
N CYS A 291 -0.46 2.87 -16.43
CA CYS A 291 0.63 3.59 -17.09
C CYS A 291 0.20 4.46 -18.28
N ARG A 292 -1.02 4.26 -18.83
CA ARG A 292 -1.56 5.10 -19.92
C ARG A 292 -1.86 6.54 -19.46
N VAL A 293 -2.03 6.75 -18.15
CA VAL A 293 -2.20 8.08 -17.54
C VAL A 293 -0.84 8.81 -17.46
N ALA A 294 0.21 8.14 -16.97
CA ALA A 294 1.53 8.74 -16.78
C ALA A 294 2.17 9.27 -18.07
N SER A 295 1.87 8.67 -19.23
CA SER A 295 2.29 9.16 -20.55
C SER A 295 1.62 10.46 -21.02
N ARG A 296 0.69 11.04 -20.24
CA ARG A 296 -0.04 12.28 -20.58
C ARG A 296 0.27 13.47 -19.68
N SER A 297 0.90 13.28 -18.53
CA SER A 297 0.97 14.32 -17.48
C SER A 297 2.24 14.34 -16.63
N GLY A 298 3.27 13.55 -16.96
CA GLY A 298 4.53 13.55 -16.21
C GLY A 298 5.49 14.65 -16.63
N SER A 299 5.83 15.56 -15.73
CA SER A 299 7.05 16.36 -15.82
C SER A 299 8.22 15.59 -15.20
N ALA A 300 9.43 15.81 -15.71
CA ALA A 300 10.67 15.28 -15.13
C ALA A 300 11.74 16.39 -15.14
N THR A 301 12.51 16.47 -14.06
CA THR A 301 13.64 17.38 -13.94
C THR A 301 14.88 16.73 -14.55
N ALA A 302 15.49 17.38 -15.54
CA ALA A 302 16.76 16.96 -16.13
C ALA A 302 17.89 17.79 -15.51
N SER A 303 18.82 17.13 -14.82
CA SER A 303 20.06 17.76 -14.33
C SER A 303 21.11 17.80 -15.44
N SER A 304 21.11 18.88 -16.23
CA SER A 304 22.24 19.26 -17.07
C SER A 304 22.55 20.74 -16.93
N ALA A 305 23.83 21.08 -16.94
CA ALA A 305 24.28 22.46 -16.91
C ALA A 305 23.86 23.16 -18.20
N GLY A 306 22.86 24.06 -18.10
CA GLY A 306 22.45 24.94 -19.19
C GLY A 306 21.41 24.37 -20.17
N SER A 307 20.15 24.17 -19.72
CA SER A 307 18.94 24.69 -20.39
C SER A 307 17.65 24.07 -19.81
N ALA A 308 16.66 24.91 -19.52
CA ALA A 308 15.31 24.45 -19.16
C ALA A 308 14.52 24.14 -20.44
N GLY A 309 14.65 22.92 -20.96
CA GLY A 309 13.86 22.41 -22.09
C GLY A 309 12.75 21.47 -21.64
N SER A 310 11.52 21.70 -22.11
CA SER A 310 10.36 20.84 -21.86
C SER A 310 10.45 19.52 -22.66
N ALA A 311 11.17 18.54 -22.12
CA ALA A 311 11.37 17.24 -22.73
C ALA A 311 10.13 16.34 -22.64
N TRP A 312 9.55 15.97 -23.78
CA TRP A 312 8.54 14.90 -23.84
C TRP A 312 9.20 13.53 -23.70
N ILE A 313 8.63 12.68 -22.85
CA ILE A 313 9.13 11.32 -22.55
C ILE A 313 8.36 10.29 -23.36
N SER A 314 9.07 9.54 -24.20
CA SER A 314 8.51 8.40 -24.94
C SER A 314 8.97 7.07 -24.36
N TRP A 315 8.03 6.14 -24.17
CA TRP A 315 8.25 4.80 -23.59
C TRP A 315 8.31 3.72 -24.68
N SER A 316 9.14 2.70 -24.49
CA SER A 316 9.19 1.51 -25.34
C SER A 316 8.41 0.33 -24.73
N SER A 317 7.56 -0.31 -25.52
CA SER A 317 6.92 -1.58 -25.16
C SER A 317 7.31 -2.66 -26.17
N THR A 318 8.11 -3.64 -25.74
CA THR A 318 8.49 -4.78 -26.58
C THR A 318 7.32 -5.75 -26.69
N SER A 319 6.56 -5.67 -27.78
CA SER A 319 5.49 -6.62 -28.09
C SER A 319 6.05 -7.82 -28.87
N GLY A 320 6.50 -8.85 -28.16
CA GLY A 320 6.75 -10.16 -28.76
C GLY A 320 5.43 -10.78 -29.23
N ARG A 321 5.19 -10.80 -30.55
CA ARG A 321 4.04 -11.48 -31.17
C ARG A 321 4.51 -12.79 -31.78
N THR A 322 4.46 -13.87 -31.01
CA THR A 322 4.63 -15.24 -31.52
C THR A 322 3.35 -15.67 -32.24
N GLY A 323 3.36 -15.63 -33.57
CA GLY A 323 2.36 -16.35 -34.37
C GLY A 323 2.89 -17.73 -34.78
N PRO A 324 2.00 -18.69 -35.07
CA PRO A 324 2.34 -19.80 -35.93
C PRO A 324 1.42 -19.89 -37.16
N GLY A 325 2.04 -20.24 -38.29
CA GLY A 325 1.61 -21.35 -39.15
C GLY A 325 0.19 -21.37 -39.73
N SER A 326 0.14 -21.13 -41.04
CA SER A 326 -0.86 -21.60 -42.01
C SER A 326 -1.58 -22.94 -41.71
N GLY A 327 -2.90 -22.94 -41.86
CA GLY A 327 -3.75 -24.11 -42.11
C GLY A 327 -5.10 -23.67 -42.69
N ARG A 328 -5.53 -24.21 -43.84
CA ARG A 328 -6.66 -23.68 -44.63
C ARG A 328 -7.80 -24.70 -44.78
N ALA A 329 -9.02 -24.26 -44.47
CA ALA A 329 -10.32 -24.88 -44.77
C ALA A 329 -10.63 -26.20 -44.00
N THR A 330 -11.88 -26.59 -43.70
CA THR A 330 -13.20 -26.23 -44.29
C THR A 330 -14.37 -26.26 -43.28
N ARG A 331 -15.43 -25.44 -43.51
CA ARG A 331 -16.83 -25.52 -42.99
C ARG A 331 -16.99 -25.35 -41.46
N SER A 332 -18.06 -24.81 -40.86
CA SER A 332 -19.22 -23.94 -41.23
C SER A 332 -19.95 -23.58 -39.91
N ASN A 333 -20.82 -22.56 -39.72
CA ASN A 333 -21.58 -21.67 -40.62
C ASN A 333 -21.93 -20.32 -39.90
N SER A 334 -22.70 -19.43 -40.55
CA SER A 334 -23.79 -18.52 -40.04
C SER A 334 -23.76 -17.98 -38.57
N SER A 335 -23.98 -16.69 -38.23
CA SER A 335 -24.67 -15.56 -38.91
C SER A 335 -24.24 -14.18 -38.35
N ALA A 336 -24.53 -13.10 -39.09
CA ALA A 336 -24.54 -11.69 -38.64
C ALA A 336 -25.55 -10.90 -39.53
N PRO A 337 -25.93 -9.62 -39.29
CA PRO A 337 -25.47 -8.67 -38.24
C PRO A 337 -26.61 -7.91 -37.49
N GLY A 338 -26.23 -7.05 -36.54
CA GLY A 338 -27.10 -6.06 -35.86
C GLY A 338 -26.26 -4.89 -35.29
N PRO A 339 -26.78 -3.65 -35.19
CA PRO A 339 -25.95 -2.44 -35.27
C PRO A 339 -25.36 -1.93 -33.95
N ALA A 340 -24.41 -0.99 -34.09
CA ALA A 340 -23.62 -0.41 -33.02
C ALA A 340 -24.41 0.52 -32.08
N ALA A 341 -24.01 0.53 -30.80
CA ALA A 341 -24.33 1.56 -29.81
C ALA A 341 -23.03 2.15 -29.25
N ALA A 342 -22.96 3.47 -29.12
CA ALA A 342 -21.78 4.18 -28.63
C ALA A 342 -21.68 4.15 -27.09
N PRO A 343 -20.47 4.06 -26.50
CA PRO A 343 -20.29 4.14 -25.06
C PRO A 343 -20.35 5.61 -24.56
N PRO A 344 -20.96 5.88 -23.39
CA PRO A 344 -21.04 7.22 -22.81
C PRO A 344 -19.69 7.70 -22.23
N PRO A 345 -19.51 9.02 -22.05
CA PRO A 345 -18.26 9.58 -21.54
C PRO A 345 -18.02 9.22 -20.07
N ARG A 346 -16.81 8.70 -19.78
CA ARG A 346 -16.32 8.53 -18.40
C ARG A 346 -15.44 9.71 -18.01
N THR A 347 -16.01 10.68 -17.31
CA THR A 347 -15.28 11.71 -16.56
C THR A 347 -15.53 11.52 -15.07
N GLY A 348 -14.48 11.22 -14.32
CA GLY A 348 -14.50 11.13 -12.86
C GLY A 348 -13.06 10.96 -12.34
N PRO A 349 -12.65 11.68 -11.28
CA PRO A 349 -11.29 11.58 -10.75
C PRO A 349 -11.06 10.18 -10.18
N THR A 350 -9.89 9.61 -10.47
CA THR A 350 -9.51 8.29 -9.93
C THR A 350 -8.76 8.49 -8.62
N PRO A 351 -9.17 7.89 -7.49
CA PRO A 351 -8.53 8.12 -6.20
C PRO A 351 -7.07 7.64 -6.20
N SER A 352 -6.22 8.36 -5.46
CA SER A 352 -4.77 8.39 -5.66
C SER A 352 -4.00 7.14 -5.17
N ALA A 353 -4.71 6.10 -4.73
CA ALA A 353 -4.17 4.90 -4.08
C ALA A 353 -3.57 3.84 -5.03
N ARG A 354 -3.72 3.98 -6.36
CA ARG A 354 -3.20 3.00 -7.34
C ARG A 354 -1.73 3.14 -7.71
N SER A 355 -1.04 4.21 -7.31
CA SER A 355 0.32 4.51 -7.79
C SER A 355 1.47 3.88 -6.99
N THR A 356 1.25 3.43 -5.75
CA THR A 356 2.33 3.12 -4.80
C THR A 356 2.64 1.63 -4.57
N THR A 357 1.98 0.70 -5.26
CA THR A 357 2.14 -0.75 -4.99
C THR A 357 2.81 -1.55 -6.12
N ARG A 358 3.54 -0.88 -7.02
CA ARG A 358 4.20 -1.52 -8.18
C ARG A 358 5.60 -0.96 -8.44
N SER A 359 6.52 -1.26 -7.52
CA SER A 359 7.96 -1.30 -7.86
C SER A 359 8.18 -2.34 -8.98
N CYS A 360 9.23 -2.13 -9.78
CA CYS A 360 9.59 -3.06 -10.84
C CYS A 360 10.66 -4.02 -10.30
N PRO A 361 10.53 -5.35 -10.41
CA PRO A 361 11.55 -6.31 -9.93
C PRO A 361 12.85 -6.30 -10.77
N ARG A 362 13.12 -5.22 -11.51
CA ARG A 362 14.33 -4.98 -12.32
C ARG A 362 14.93 -3.58 -12.12
N SER A 363 14.38 -2.73 -11.25
CA SER A 363 15.10 -1.52 -10.81
C SER A 363 16.15 -1.89 -9.77
N ALA A 364 17.32 -1.26 -9.82
CA ALA A 364 18.25 -1.31 -8.70
C ALA A 364 17.71 -0.40 -7.59
N THR A 365 17.49 -0.94 -6.39
CA THR A 365 17.18 -0.14 -5.21
C THR A 365 18.48 0.18 -4.49
N ALA A 366 18.69 1.47 -4.19
CA ALA A 366 19.80 1.95 -3.38
C ALA A 366 19.23 2.68 -2.17
N TRP A 367 19.85 2.54 -1.00
CA TRP A 367 19.44 3.22 0.23
C TRP A 367 20.49 4.27 0.61
N SER A 368 20.04 5.46 1.00
CA SER A 368 20.88 6.55 1.48
C SER A 368 20.43 6.99 2.88
N GLY A 369 21.40 7.21 3.76
CA GLY A 369 21.20 7.44 5.20
C GLY A 369 22.23 6.63 5.97
N ALA A 370 22.88 7.25 6.97
CA ALA A 370 23.93 6.61 7.75
C ALA A 370 23.37 5.87 8.98
N THR A 371 24.07 4.79 9.34
CA THR A 371 24.08 4.03 10.60
C THR A 371 23.23 4.54 11.77
#